data_AF-V2XNC7-F1
#
_entry.id   AF-V2XNC7-F1
#
_cell.length_a   1.000
_cell.length_b   1.000
_cell.length_c   1.000
_cell.angle_alpha   90.00
_cell.angle_beta   90.00
_cell.angle_gamma   90.00
#
_symmetry.space_group_name_H-M   'P 1'
#
loop_
_entity.id
_entity.type
_entity.pdbx_description
1 polymer ?
#
loop_
_entity_poly.entity_id
_entity_poly.type
_entity_poly.pdbx_seq_one_letter_code
_entity_poly.pdbx_strand_id
1 'polypeptide(L)'
;MGMRKEENMVLLGGLKKTAMENMGMVLITLAVVAALIVLAFVAQKIFRKDEDDRSFKIRYIAIVAMLSAISAVLMFFEFPIPFIAPGFYKIDLSEVPVIVGAFAMGPVAGVVIEFIKILLHLFIKGTSSAFVGEFGNFVVGAGFIIPASIMYYAKKTKKRAIAGLITGVITTTIIGCLVNAFILLPFYAAAFGGIDKIIAAGTAVNPAVDSVFIFCLVLVAPFNIIKFSIVSVITVLIYHKISYLFKVGAN
;
A
#
# COMPACT_ATOMS: atom_id res chain seq x y z
N MET A 1 6.29 27.74 -20.85
CA MET A 1 6.01 27.85 -19.39
C MET A 1 4.51 28.00 -19.09
N GLY A 2 3.68 28.55 -20.01
CA GLY A 2 2.21 28.64 -19.85
C GLY A 2 1.45 27.30 -19.93
N MET A 3 1.70 26.47 -20.95
CA MET A 3 0.98 25.21 -21.15
C MET A 3 1.09 24.23 -19.97
N ARG A 4 2.27 24.11 -19.35
CA ARG A 4 2.49 23.25 -18.17
C ARG A 4 1.75 23.76 -16.91
N LYS A 5 1.47 25.07 -16.82
CA LYS A 5 0.66 25.63 -15.72
C LYS A 5 -0.83 25.35 -15.93
N GLU A 6 -1.32 25.43 -17.17
CA GLU A 6 -2.69 25.06 -17.51
C GLU A 6 -2.96 23.58 -17.28
N GLU A 7 -2.09 22.68 -17.73
CA GLU A 7 -2.23 21.23 -17.47
C GLU A 7 -2.30 20.91 -15.98
N ASN A 8 -1.40 21.48 -15.16
CA ASN A 8 -1.41 21.26 -13.72
C ASN A 8 -2.67 21.84 -13.04
N MET A 9 -3.17 22.99 -13.52
CA MET A 9 -4.38 23.61 -13.00
C MET A 9 -5.64 22.81 -13.39
N VAL A 10 -5.65 22.20 -14.58
CA VAL A 10 -6.69 21.28 -15.04
C VAL A 10 -6.66 19.97 -14.25
N LEU A 11 -5.48 19.41 -13.97
CA LEU A 11 -5.32 18.17 -13.21
C LEU A 11 -5.74 18.35 -11.74
N LEU A 12 -5.29 19.42 -11.09
CA LEU A 12 -5.72 19.78 -9.73
C LEU A 12 -7.20 20.16 -9.65
N GLY A 13 -7.72 20.85 -10.67
CA GLY A 13 -9.14 21.18 -10.79
C GLY A 13 -10.01 19.92 -10.94
N GLY A 14 -9.58 18.97 -11.76
CA GLY A 14 -10.21 17.66 -11.92
C GLY A 14 -10.18 16.85 -10.64
N LEU A 15 -9.03 16.78 -9.97
CA LEU A 15 -8.88 16.07 -8.69
C LEU A 15 -9.81 16.65 -7.61
N LYS A 16 -9.90 17.98 -7.52
CA LYS A 16 -10.81 18.66 -6.58
C LYS A 16 -12.26 18.29 -6.86
N LYS A 17 -12.68 18.30 -8.13
CA LYS A 17 -14.03 17.91 -8.53
C LYS A 17 -14.33 16.47 -8.14
N THR A 18 -13.47 15.53 -8.51
CA THR A 18 -13.64 14.11 -8.17
C THR A 18 -13.67 13.90 -6.65
N ALA A 19 -12.86 14.65 -5.88
CA ALA A 19 -12.85 14.58 -4.42
C ALA A 19 -14.17 15.04 -3.80
N MET A 20 -14.79 16.10 -4.35
CA MET A 20 -16.09 16.58 -3.90
C MET A 20 -17.21 15.59 -4.22
N GLU A 21 -17.16 14.95 -5.40
CA GLU A 21 -18.13 13.92 -5.81
C GLU A 21 -18.01 12.64 -4.98
N ASN A 22 -16.82 12.33 -4.46
CA ASN A 22 -16.51 11.09 -3.74
C ASN A 22 -16.07 11.36 -2.29
N MET A 23 -16.65 12.38 -1.65
CA MET A 23 -16.22 12.86 -0.34
C MET A 23 -16.29 11.78 0.75
N GLY A 24 -17.28 10.87 0.68
CA GLY A 24 -17.37 9.73 1.60
C GLY A 24 -16.11 8.84 1.56
N MET A 25 -15.58 8.59 0.36
CA MET A 25 -14.38 7.78 0.17
C MET A 25 -13.13 8.49 0.73
N VAL A 26 -13.02 9.80 0.49
CA VAL A 26 -11.93 10.63 1.01
C VAL A 26 -11.92 10.63 2.54
N LEU A 27 -13.08 10.85 3.17
CA LEU A 27 -13.20 10.88 4.64
C LEU A 27 -12.87 9.53 5.27
N ILE A 28 -13.39 8.43 4.72
CA ILE A 28 -13.05 7.08 5.19
C ILE A 28 -11.56 6.82 5.07
N THR A 29 -10.94 7.23 3.95
CA THR A 29 -9.51 7.08 3.74
C THR A 29 -8.71 7.79 4.82
N LEU A 30 -9.01 9.06 5.09
CA LEU A 30 -8.29 9.83 6.11
C LEU A 30 -8.48 9.24 7.52
N ALA A 31 -9.69 8.79 7.85
CA ALA A 31 -9.98 8.14 9.14
C ALA A 31 -9.18 6.84 9.30
N VAL A 32 -9.14 5.99 8.26
CA VAL A 32 -8.39 4.73 8.28
C VAL A 32 -6.89 4.95 8.30
N VAL A 33 -6.38 5.94 7.56
CA VAL A 33 -4.97 6.37 7.62
C VAL A 33 -4.59 6.76 9.04
N ALA A 34 -5.39 7.63 9.68
CA ALA A 34 -5.13 8.04 11.06
C ALA A 34 -5.14 6.85 12.02
N ALA A 35 -6.14 5.96 11.91
CA ALA A 35 -6.24 4.76 12.74
C ALA A 35 -5.05 3.81 12.56
N LEU A 36 -4.59 3.59 11.32
CA LEU A 36 -3.45 2.71 11.03
C LEU A 36 -2.12 3.33 11.46
N ILE A 37 -1.97 4.67 11.39
CA ILE A 37 -0.81 5.36 11.97
C ILE A 37 -0.79 5.21 13.50
N VAL A 38 -1.93 5.38 14.17
CA VAL A 38 -2.04 5.17 15.63
C VAL A 38 -1.73 3.72 15.99
N LEU A 39 -2.28 2.75 15.26
CA LEU A 39 -2.01 1.33 15.49
C LEU A 39 -0.53 1.00 15.28
N ALA A 40 0.09 1.50 14.22
CA ALA A 40 1.53 1.35 13.98
C ALA A 40 2.36 2.01 15.09
N PHE A 41 1.94 3.17 15.60
CA PHE A 41 2.62 3.85 16.70
C PHE A 41 2.53 3.07 18.01
N VAL A 42 1.34 2.57 18.36
CA VAL A 42 1.13 1.71 19.54
C VAL A 42 1.99 0.45 19.42
N ALA A 43 1.94 -0.23 18.28
CA ALA A 43 2.75 -1.41 18.03
C ALA A 43 4.25 -1.10 18.13
N GLN A 44 4.71 0.00 17.54
CA GLN A 44 6.11 0.41 17.63
C GLN A 44 6.51 0.68 19.08
N LYS A 45 5.67 1.35 19.87
CA LYS A 45 5.94 1.68 21.27
C LYS A 45 6.07 0.44 22.14
N ILE A 46 5.24 -0.59 21.92
CA ILE A 46 5.30 -1.87 22.65
C ILE A 46 6.63 -2.59 22.40
N PHE A 47 7.15 -2.53 21.18
CA PHE A 47 8.39 -3.22 20.79
C PHE A 47 9.61 -2.29 20.72
N ARG A 48 9.49 -1.04 21.19
CA ARG A 48 10.57 -0.05 21.10
C ARG A 48 11.69 -0.45 22.04
N LYS A 49 12.90 -0.57 21.50
CA LYS A 49 14.14 -0.58 22.29
C LYS A 49 14.58 0.87 22.42
N ASP A 50 14.87 1.34 23.63
CA ASP A 50 15.23 2.74 23.88
C ASP A 50 16.49 3.14 23.09
N GLU A 51 16.29 3.87 21.99
CA GLU A 51 17.31 4.64 21.31
C GLU A 51 16.78 6.09 21.27
N ASP A 52 17.32 6.94 22.14
CA ASP A 52 17.14 8.39 22.08
C ASP A 52 18.34 8.98 21.35
N ASP A 53 18.12 9.50 20.14
CA ASP A 53 19.11 10.36 19.52
C ASP A 53 18.44 11.40 18.62
N ARG A 54 18.66 12.67 18.93
CA ARG A 54 18.14 13.79 18.14
C ARG A 54 18.77 13.84 16.74
N SER A 55 19.98 13.29 16.54
CA SER A 55 20.60 13.14 15.22
C SER A 55 19.80 12.21 14.30
N PHE A 56 19.10 11.24 14.89
CA PHE A 56 18.26 10.26 14.22
C PHE A 56 17.04 10.90 13.53
N LYS A 57 16.54 12.05 14.03
CA LYS A 57 15.29 12.66 13.54
C LYS A 57 15.42 13.25 12.12
N ILE A 58 16.50 13.97 11.81
CA ILE A 58 16.71 14.54 10.47
C ILE A 58 16.95 13.41 9.45
N ARG A 59 17.80 12.44 9.81
CA ARG A 59 18.08 11.28 8.97
C ARG A 59 16.82 10.45 8.73
N TYR A 60 16.00 10.23 9.75
CA TYR A 60 14.72 9.53 9.64
C TYR A 60 13.82 10.22 8.60
N ILE A 61 13.63 11.54 8.70
CA ILE A 61 12.80 12.29 7.75
C ILE A 61 13.36 12.17 6.33
N ALA A 62 14.69 12.32 6.16
CA ALA A 62 15.33 12.21 4.85
C ALA A 62 15.15 10.82 4.22
N ILE A 63 15.31 9.74 4.99
CA ILE A 63 15.12 8.36 4.51
C ILE A 63 13.65 8.12 4.17
N VAL A 64 12.72 8.54 5.03
CA VAL A 64 11.28 8.41 4.78
C VAL A 64 10.91 9.14 3.49
N ALA A 65 11.37 10.38 3.29
CA ALA A 65 11.10 11.16 2.08
C ALA A 65 11.68 10.48 0.82
N MET A 66 12.93 10.01 0.89
CA MET A 66 13.59 9.32 -0.21
C MET A 66 12.87 8.01 -0.60
N LEU A 67 12.56 7.16 0.39
CA LEU A 67 11.86 5.89 0.14
C LEU A 67 10.44 6.12 -0.36
N SER A 68 9.75 7.17 0.11
CA SER A 68 8.43 7.56 -0.39
C SER A 68 8.48 7.98 -1.84
N ALA A 69 9.49 8.78 -2.23
CA ALA A 69 9.69 9.19 -3.61
C ALA A 69 10.01 8.01 -4.53
N ILE A 70 10.92 7.11 -4.11
CA ILE A 70 11.24 5.89 -4.87
C ILE A 70 9.99 5.01 -5.02
N SER A 71 9.25 4.82 -3.93
CA SER A 71 8.02 4.04 -3.91
C SER A 71 6.97 4.63 -4.87
N ALA A 72 6.75 5.95 -4.83
CA ALA A 72 5.85 6.63 -5.75
C ALA A 72 6.27 6.45 -7.21
N VAL A 73 7.58 6.57 -7.52
CA VAL A 73 8.12 6.32 -8.87
C VAL A 73 7.84 4.88 -9.30
N LEU A 74 8.08 3.89 -8.45
CA LEU A 74 7.80 2.48 -8.75
C LEU A 74 6.31 2.21 -8.99
N MET A 75 5.42 2.94 -8.31
CA MET A 75 3.98 2.82 -8.51
C MET A 75 3.52 3.28 -9.89
N PHE A 76 4.25 4.19 -10.57
CA PHE A 76 3.91 4.54 -11.97
C PHE A 76 4.07 3.39 -12.95
N PHE A 77 4.90 2.41 -12.63
CA PHE A 77 5.09 1.19 -13.41
C PHE A 77 4.08 0.10 -13.02
N GLU A 78 2.91 0.49 -12.49
CA GLU A 78 1.81 -0.43 -12.22
C GLU A 78 1.23 -1.01 -13.53
N PHE A 79 0.95 -2.31 -13.55
CA PHE A 79 0.32 -2.97 -14.70
C PHE A 79 -0.70 -4.03 -14.24
N PRO A 80 -1.77 -4.27 -15.02
CA PRO A 80 -2.72 -5.32 -14.72
C PRO A 80 -2.15 -6.70 -15.03
N ILE A 81 -2.67 -7.74 -14.37
CA ILE A 81 -2.39 -9.14 -14.73
C ILE A 81 -3.71 -9.80 -15.15
N PRO A 82 -4.08 -9.76 -16.45
CA PRO A 82 -5.43 -10.11 -16.92
C PRO A 82 -5.87 -11.54 -16.62
N PHE A 83 -4.93 -12.47 -16.45
CA PHE A 83 -5.21 -13.87 -16.15
C PHE A 83 -5.42 -14.15 -14.65
N ILE A 84 -5.25 -13.16 -13.77
CA ILE A 84 -5.45 -13.31 -12.32
C ILE A 84 -6.63 -12.49 -11.83
N ALA A 85 -6.78 -11.26 -12.30
CA ALA A 85 -7.85 -10.35 -11.85
C ALA A 85 -8.21 -9.33 -12.94
N PRO A 86 -9.39 -8.67 -12.85
CA PRO A 86 -9.80 -7.64 -13.79
C PRO A 86 -8.82 -6.48 -13.84
N GLY A 87 -8.81 -5.72 -14.95
CA GLY A 87 -7.80 -4.69 -15.22
C GLY A 87 -7.72 -3.51 -14.24
N PHE A 88 -8.66 -3.39 -13.31
CA PHE A 88 -8.59 -2.41 -12.22
C PHE A 88 -7.72 -2.88 -11.03
N TYR A 89 -7.30 -4.16 -11.00
CA TYR A 89 -6.25 -4.65 -10.12
C TYR A 89 -4.90 -4.55 -10.82
N LYS A 90 -3.97 -3.81 -10.23
CA LYS A 90 -2.63 -3.60 -10.79
C LYS A 90 -1.55 -3.97 -9.79
N ILE A 91 -0.54 -4.67 -10.29
CA ILE A 91 0.67 -4.99 -9.55
C ILE A 91 1.72 -3.93 -9.82
N ASP A 92 2.55 -3.69 -8.82
CA ASP A 92 3.67 -2.77 -8.84
C ASP A 92 4.69 -3.23 -7.78
N LEU A 93 5.90 -2.67 -7.81
CA LEU A 93 6.96 -2.99 -6.85
C LEU A 93 7.14 -1.90 -5.77
N SER A 94 6.18 -0.99 -5.64
CA SER A 94 6.27 0.17 -4.75
C SER A 94 6.31 -0.20 -3.27
N GLU A 95 5.76 -1.37 -2.90
CA GLU A 95 5.80 -1.91 -1.55
C GLU A 95 7.22 -2.28 -1.07
N VAL A 96 8.15 -2.52 -2.00
CA VAL A 96 9.53 -2.93 -1.67
C VAL A 96 10.26 -1.83 -0.88
N PRO A 97 10.34 -0.57 -1.34
CA PRO A 97 10.86 0.53 -0.52
C PRO A 97 10.13 0.70 0.81
N VAL A 98 8.82 0.47 0.84
CA VAL A 98 7.98 0.68 2.03
C VAL A 98 8.35 -0.29 3.13
N ILE A 99 8.38 -1.60 2.83
CA ILE A 99 8.75 -2.63 3.81
C ILE A 99 10.23 -2.54 4.21
N VAL A 100 11.11 -2.11 3.30
CA VAL A 100 12.52 -1.83 3.61
C VAL A 100 12.63 -0.70 4.63
N GLY A 101 11.89 0.39 4.45
CA GLY A 101 11.81 1.49 5.42
C GLY A 101 11.23 1.03 6.77
N ALA A 102 10.18 0.20 6.73
CA ALA A 102 9.57 -0.35 7.93
C ALA A 102 10.52 -1.29 8.71
N PHE A 103 11.31 -2.11 8.02
CA PHE A 103 12.32 -2.96 8.65
C PHE A 103 13.48 -2.16 9.24
N ALA A 104 13.87 -1.07 8.58
CA ALA A 104 14.92 -0.20 9.06
C ALA A 104 14.52 0.57 10.33
N MET A 105 13.36 1.23 10.29
CA MET A 105 12.97 2.28 11.24
C MET A 105 11.71 1.97 12.07
N GLY A 106 10.98 0.91 11.75
CA GLY A 106 9.78 0.48 12.48
C GLY A 106 8.47 0.67 11.70
N PRO A 107 7.35 0.10 12.20
CA PRO A 107 6.08 0.08 11.49
C PRO A 107 5.52 1.47 11.17
N VAL A 108 5.76 2.49 12.03
CA VAL A 108 5.31 3.88 11.75
C VAL A 108 5.96 4.41 10.47
N ALA A 109 7.26 4.16 10.29
CA ALA A 109 7.95 4.61 9.08
C ALA A 109 7.35 3.95 7.84
N GLY A 110 7.03 2.66 7.90
CA GLY A 110 6.36 1.93 6.83
C GLY A 110 5.02 2.57 6.45
N VAL A 111 4.13 2.79 7.41
CA VAL A 111 2.81 3.38 7.15
C VAL A 111 2.90 4.81 6.63
N VAL A 112 3.88 5.60 7.11
CA VAL A 112 4.09 6.97 6.60
C VAL A 112 4.61 6.95 5.17
N ILE A 113 5.57 6.07 4.85
CA ILE A 113 6.08 5.92 3.47
C ILE A 113 4.95 5.49 2.54
N GLU A 114 4.13 4.54 2.96
CA GLU A 114 2.95 4.05 2.24
C GLU A 114 1.94 5.16 1.94
N PHE A 115 1.67 6.00 2.95
CA PHE A 115 0.76 7.14 2.79
C PHE A 115 1.32 8.19 1.81
N ILE A 116 2.58 8.59 1.98
CA ILE A 116 3.21 9.60 1.12
C ILE A 116 3.33 9.10 -0.32
N LYS A 117 3.68 7.82 -0.51
CA LYS A 117 3.68 7.16 -1.83
C LYS A 117 2.36 7.39 -2.57
N ILE A 118 1.25 7.09 -1.91
CA ILE A 118 -0.09 7.17 -2.51
C ILE A 118 -0.48 8.62 -2.77
N LEU A 119 -0.19 9.53 -1.84
CA LEU A 119 -0.42 10.96 -2.05
C LEU A 119 0.37 11.49 -3.26
N LEU A 120 1.65 11.14 -3.38
CA LEU A 120 2.48 11.57 -4.52
C LEU A 120 1.94 11.03 -5.84
N HIS A 121 1.60 9.73 -5.89
CA HIS A 121 1.01 9.13 -7.09
C HIS A 121 -0.33 9.80 -7.45
N LEU A 122 -1.19 10.05 -6.47
CA LEU A 122 -2.49 10.71 -6.65
C LEU A 122 -2.35 12.14 -7.17
N PHE A 123 -1.43 12.95 -6.64
CA PHE A 123 -1.26 14.34 -7.07
C PHE A 123 -0.63 14.46 -8.47
N ILE A 124 0.14 13.47 -8.90
CA ILE A 124 0.83 13.50 -10.19
C ILE A 124 -0.02 12.85 -11.29
N LYS A 125 -0.68 11.71 -11.00
CA LYS A 125 -1.47 10.94 -11.98
C LYS A 125 -2.97 11.24 -11.93
N GLY A 126 -3.47 11.76 -10.81
CA GLY A 126 -4.90 11.79 -10.50
C GLY A 126 -5.43 10.43 -10.08
N THR A 127 -6.76 10.31 -9.99
CA THR A 127 -7.45 9.04 -9.72
C THR A 127 -8.37 8.68 -10.88
N SER A 128 -8.33 7.43 -11.30
CA SER A 128 -9.28 6.84 -12.27
C SER A 128 -10.27 5.89 -11.60
N SER A 129 -10.22 5.77 -10.28
CA SER A 129 -10.97 4.78 -9.49
C SER A 129 -11.88 5.43 -8.44
N ALA A 130 -12.08 6.76 -8.54
CA ALA A 130 -12.84 7.53 -7.56
C ALA A 130 -12.31 7.36 -6.12
N PHE A 131 -10.98 7.36 -5.95
CA PHE A 131 -10.24 7.13 -4.70
C PHE A 131 -10.31 5.70 -4.13
N VAL A 132 -11.07 4.79 -4.75
CA VAL A 132 -11.24 3.41 -4.25
C VAL A 132 -9.95 2.61 -4.35
N GLY A 133 -9.25 2.73 -5.48
CA GLY A 133 -7.97 2.05 -5.73
C GLY A 133 -6.86 2.59 -4.85
N GLU A 134 -6.79 3.90 -4.63
CA GLU A 134 -5.81 4.53 -3.75
C GLU A 134 -6.00 4.11 -2.29
N PHE A 135 -7.24 4.08 -1.80
CA PHE A 135 -7.55 3.54 -0.48
C PHE A 135 -7.23 2.05 -0.37
N GLY A 136 -7.61 1.26 -1.40
CA GLY A 136 -7.32 -0.16 -1.44
C GLY A 136 -5.82 -0.43 -1.36
N ASN A 137 -5.02 0.30 -2.14
CA ASN A 137 -3.55 0.20 -2.11
C ASN A 137 -3.02 0.47 -0.70
N PHE A 138 -3.46 1.56 -0.05
CA PHE A 138 -3.02 1.93 1.30
C PHE A 138 -3.36 0.85 2.34
N VAL A 139 -4.62 0.40 2.38
CA VAL A 139 -5.10 -0.52 3.42
C VAL A 139 -4.49 -1.90 3.25
N VAL A 140 -4.41 -2.39 2.02
CA VAL A 140 -3.80 -3.68 1.70
C VAL A 140 -2.29 -3.62 1.95
N GLY A 141 -1.62 -2.55 1.54
CA GLY A 141 -0.20 -2.29 1.84
C GLY A 141 0.05 -2.27 3.35
N ALA A 142 -0.69 -1.46 4.12
CA ALA A 142 -0.55 -1.39 5.57
C ALA A 142 -0.83 -2.75 6.26
N GLY A 143 -1.82 -3.50 5.77
CA GLY A 143 -2.14 -4.85 6.22
C GLY A 143 -1.01 -5.87 6.01
N PHE A 144 -0.11 -5.62 5.05
CA PHE A 144 1.14 -6.37 4.87
C PHE A 144 2.25 -5.83 5.77
N ILE A 145 2.48 -4.51 5.74
CA ILE A 145 3.63 -3.85 6.34
C ILE A 145 3.64 -3.96 7.86
N ILE A 146 2.50 -3.70 8.51
CA ILE A 146 2.40 -3.64 9.97
C ILE A 146 2.78 -4.98 10.60
N PRO A 147 2.09 -6.11 10.31
CA PRO A 147 2.44 -7.38 10.93
C PRO A 147 3.86 -7.84 10.57
N ALA A 148 4.29 -7.63 9.32
CA ALA A 148 5.62 -8.04 8.87
C ALA A 148 6.73 -7.28 9.61
N SER A 149 6.59 -5.96 9.71
CA SER A 149 7.60 -5.11 10.34
C SER A 149 7.62 -5.26 11.86
N ILE A 150 6.48 -5.48 12.53
CA ILE A 150 6.45 -5.77 13.97
C ILE A 150 7.32 -6.98 14.32
N MET A 151 7.16 -8.09 13.59
CA MET A 151 7.92 -9.32 13.84
C MET A 151 9.42 -9.13 13.66
N TYR A 152 9.84 -8.37 12.65
CA TYR A 152 11.25 -8.06 12.42
C TYR A 152 11.80 -7.03 13.42
N TYR A 153 11.02 -5.99 13.72
CA TYR A 153 11.40 -4.91 14.63
C TYR A 153 11.62 -5.41 16.06
N ALA A 154 10.79 -6.36 16.52
CA ALA A 154 10.93 -6.99 17.81
C ALA A 154 12.28 -7.74 17.97
N LYS A 155 12.79 -8.37 16.90
CA LYS A 155 14.12 -8.99 16.89
C LYS A 155 14.66 -9.10 15.46
N LYS A 156 15.62 -8.24 15.12
CA LYS A 156 16.21 -8.12 13.79
C LYS A 156 17.06 -9.35 13.42
N THR A 157 16.41 -10.36 12.83
CA THR A 157 17.05 -11.59 12.32
C THR A 157 16.44 -11.99 10.98
N LYS A 158 17.20 -12.72 10.15
CA LYS A 158 16.69 -13.24 8.87
C LYS A 158 15.47 -14.14 9.05
N LYS A 159 15.45 -14.98 10.09
CA LYS A 159 14.30 -15.84 10.42
C LYS A 159 13.03 -15.02 10.71
N ARG A 160 13.15 -13.95 11.51
CA ARG A 160 12.02 -13.04 11.82
C ARG A 160 11.59 -12.20 10.63
N ALA A 161 12.52 -11.81 9.75
CA ALA A 161 12.18 -11.13 8.50
C ALA A 161 11.31 -12.03 7.62
N ILE A 162 11.74 -13.27 7.35
CA ILE A 162 11.00 -14.23 6.54
C ILE A 162 9.65 -14.56 7.17
N ALA A 163 9.63 -14.87 8.48
CA ALA A 163 8.38 -15.15 9.18
C ALA A 163 7.42 -13.95 9.15
N GLY A 164 7.93 -12.74 9.36
CA GLY A 164 7.15 -11.50 9.27
C GLY A 164 6.55 -11.31 7.88
N LEU A 165 7.33 -11.50 6.81
CA LEU A 165 6.83 -11.38 5.44
C LEU A 165 5.73 -12.40 5.14
N ILE A 166 5.89 -13.66 5.56
CA ILE A 166 4.86 -14.70 5.41
C ILE A 166 3.59 -14.29 6.17
N THR A 167 3.72 -13.84 7.42
CA THR A 167 2.58 -13.33 8.21
C THR A 167 1.93 -12.14 7.52
N GLY A 168 2.71 -11.21 6.98
CA GLY A 168 2.21 -10.08 6.20
C GLY A 168 1.40 -10.52 4.98
N VAL A 169 1.88 -11.50 4.20
CA VAL A 169 1.15 -12.05 3.04
C VAL A 169 -0.18 -12.65 3.48
N ILE A 170 -0.21 -13.42 4.57
CA ILE A 170 -1.44 -14.02 5.09
C ILE A 170 -2.42 -12.93 5.54
N THR A 171 -1.95 -11.99 6.36
CA THR A 171 -2.78 -10.92 6.92
C THR A 171 -3.33 -10.00 5.84
N THR A 172 -2.51 -9.56 4.88
CA THR A 172 -2.97 -8.71 3.79
C THR A 172 -3.91 -9.43 2.83
N THR A 173 -3.75 -10.74 2.65
CA THR A 173 -4.69 -11.53 1.83
C THR A 173 -6.08 -11.56 2.47
N ILE A 174 -6.15 -11.80 3.79
CA ILE A 174 -7.41 -11.80 4.54
C ILE A 174 -8.03 -10.39 4.56
N ILE A 175 -7.25 -9.37 4.92
CA ILE A 175 -7.70 -7.97 4.93
C ILE A 175 -8.15 -7.55 3.54
N GLY A 176 -7.38 -7.88 2.50
CA GLY A 176 -7.69 -7.57 1.11
C GLY A 176 -9.02 -8.16 0.68
N CYS A 177 -9.31 -9.43 1.01
CA CYS A 177 -10.61 -10.03 0.73
C CYS A 177 -11.76 -9.34 1.48
N LEU A 178 -11.59 -9.08 2.78
CA LEU A 178 -12.62 -8.43 3.60
C LEU A 178 -12.90 -7.00 3.12
N VAL A 179 -11.85 -6.21 2.93
CA VAL A 179 -11.96 -4.82 2.48
C VAL A 179 -12.52 -4.75 1.06
N ASN A 180 -12.20 -5.71 0.18
CA ASN A 180 -12.85 -5.80 -1.13
C ASN A 180 -14.34 -6.11 -1.02
N ALA A 181 -14.71 -7.12 -0.24
CA ALA A 181 -16.10 -7.55 -0.11
C ALA A 181 -17.01 -6.45 0.47
N PHE A 182 -16.53 -5.72 1.47
CA PHE A 182 -17.36 -4.78 2.24
C PHE A 182 -17.17 -3.29 1.86
N ILE A 183 -16.04 -2.92 1.25
CA ILE A 183 -15.71 -1.52 0.96
C ILE A 183 -15.37 -1.33 -0.52
N LEU A 184 -14.30 -1.94 -1.04
CA LEU A 184 -13.80 -1.59 -2.36
C LEU A 184 -14.80 -1.91 -3.47
N LEU A 185 -15.29 -3.15 -3.53
CA LEU A 185 -16.20 -3.54 -4.62
C LEU A 185 -17.56 -2.82 -4.54
N PRO A 186 -18.18 -2.63 -3.37
CA PRO A 186 -19.39 -1.80 -3.26
C PRO A 186 -19.18 -0.34 -3.70
N PHE A 187 -18.09 0.32 -3.27
CA PHE A 187 -17.82 1.70 -3.68
C PHE A 187 -17.45 1.81 -5.16
N TYR A 188 -16.67 0.87 -5.67
CA TYR A 188 -16.33 0.81 -7.09
C TYR A 188 -17.59 0.55 -7.94
N ALA A 189 -18.50 -0.31 -7.48
CA ALA A 189 -19.77 -0.56 -8.17
C ALA A 189 -20.63 0.71 -8.23
N ALA A 190 -20.71 1.46 -7.13
CA ALA A 190 -21.44 2.72 -7.08
C ALA A 190 -20.87 3.76 -8.06
N ALA A 191 -19.54 3.79 -8.23
CA ALA A 191 -18.87 4.73 -9.14
C ALA A 191 -18.88 4.30 -10.62
N PHE A 192 -18.88 3.00 -10.92
CA PHE A 192 -18.61 2.48 -12.28
C PHE A 192 -19.74 1.62 -12.88
N GLY A 193 -20.95 1.69 -12.32
CA GLY A 193 -22.17 1.21 -12.99
C GLY A 193 -22.65 -0.17 -12.55
N GLY A 194 -22.52 -0.47 -11.26
CA GLY A 194 -23.21 -1.58 -10.60
C GLY A 194 -22.35 -2.80 -10.31
N ILE A 195 -22.80 -3.61 -9.34
CA ILE A 195 -22.08 -4.81 -8.91
C ILE A 195 -22.06 -5.88 -10.01
N ASP A 196 -23.10 -5.95 -10.84
CA ASP A 196 -23.20 -6.92 -11.94
C ASP A 196 -22.07 -6.75 -12.97
N LYS A 197 -21.64 -5.51 -13.23
CA LYS A 197 -20.50 -5.25 -14.13
C LYS A 197 -19.18 -5.71 -13.53
N ILE A 198 -19.01 -5.59 -12.21
CA ILE A 198 -17.84 -6.09 -11.49
C ILE A 198 -17.81 -7.61 -11.56
N ILE A 199 -18.94 -8.26 -11.28
CA ILE A 199 -19.06 -9.72 -11.37
C ILE A 199 -18.77 -10.18 -12.79
N ALA A 200 -19.38 -9.58 -13.81
CA ALA A 200 -19.13 -9.91 -15.22
C ALA A 200 -17.64 -9.75 -15.60
N ALA A 201 -16.97 -8.68 -15.12
CA ALA A 201 -15.54 -8.51 -15.33
C ALA A 201 -14.71 -9.61 -14.64
N GLY A 202 -15.13 -10.08 -13.46
CA GLY A 202 -14.54 -11.23 -12.78
C GLY A 202 -14.79 -12.55 -13.51
N THR A 203 -16.01 -12.79 -13.98
CA THR A 203 -16.40 -13.99 -14.74
C THR A 203 -15.60 -14.11 -16.04
N ALA A 204 -15.29 -12.98 -16.69
CA ALA A 204 -14.45 -12.94 -17.88
C ALA A 204 -13.00 -13.40 -17.62
N VAL A 205 -12.52 -13.27 -16.38
CA VAL A 205 -11.19 -13.77 -15.96
C VAL A 205 -11.27 -15.21 -15.48
N ASN A 206 -12.28 -15.54 -14.67
CA ASN A 206 -12.52 -16.86 -14.13
C ASN A 206 -14.02 -17.19 -14.15
N PRO A 207 -14.47 -18.17 -14.96
CA PRO A 207 -15.88 -18.52 -15.10
C PRO A 207 -16.58 -18.94 -13.80
N ALA A 208 -15.83 -19.31 -12.75
CA ALA A 208 -16.41 -19.66 -11.45
C ALA A 208 -16.99 -18.46 -10.70
N VAL A 209 -16.68 -17.23 -11.10
CA VAL A 209 -17.11 -16.01 -10.41
C VAL A 209 -18.57 -15.71 -10.71
N ASP A 210 -19.42 -15.89 -9.69
CA ASP A 210 -20.87 -15.62 -9.72
C ASP A 210 -21.31 -14.62 -8.64
N SER A 211 -20.43 -14.29 -7.70
CA SER A 211 -20.74 -13.54 -6.50
C SER A 211 -19.51 -12.81 -5.98
N VAL A 212 -19.73 -11.79 -5.13
CA VAL A 212 -18.64 -11.02 -4.50
C VAL A 212 -17.74 -11.91 -3.66
N PHE A 213 -18.32 -12.92 -2.99
CA PHE A 213 -17.55 -13.86 -2.18
C PHE A 213 -16.60 -14.68 -3.04
N ILE A 214 -17.09 -15.30 -4.12
CA ILE A 214 -16.24 -16.07 -5.01
C ILE A 214 -15.22 -15.18 -5.71
N PHE A 215 -15.60 -13.97 -6.14
CA PHE A 215 -14.68 -12.96 -6.67
C PHE A 215 -13.49 -12.73 -5.72
N CYS A 216 -13.77 -12.53 -4.43
CA CYS A 216 -12.71 -12.31 -3.44
C CYS A 216 -11.83 -13.54 -3.26
N LEU A 217 -12.41 -14.74 -3.22
CA LEU A 217 -11.70 -15.98 -2.98
C LEU A 217 -10.80 -16.38 -4.17
N VAL A 218 -11.28 -16.24 -5.40
CA VAL A 218 -10.60 -16.78 -6.59
C VAL A 218 -9.83 -15.72 -7.39
N LEU A 219 -10.05 -14.42 -7.15
CA LEU A 219 -9.32 -13.33 -7.81
C LEU A 219 -8.52 -12.50 -6.80
N VAL A 220 -9.17 -11.94 -5.77
CA VAL A 220 -8.52 -11.01 -4.83
C VAL A 220 -7.46 -11.71 -3.99
N ALA A 221 -7.79 -12.89 -3.42
CA ALA A 221 -6.84 -13.65 -2.62
C ALA A 221 -5.58 -14.04 -3.41
N PRO A 222 -5.67 -14.72 -4.57
CA PRO A 222 -4.47 -15.07 -5.32
C PRO A 222 -3.71 -13.85 -5.84
N PHE A 223 -4.41 -12.77 -6.23
CA PHE A 223 -3.76 -11.52 -6.62
C PHE A 223 -2.87 -10.96 -5.49
N ASN A 224 -3.41 -10.85 -4.27
CA ASN A 224 -2.64 -10.34 -3.12
C ASN A 224 -1.51 -11.29 -2.72
N ILE A 225 -1.75 -12.61 -2.73
CA ILE A 225 -0.69 -13.60 -2.45
C ILE A 225 0.47 -13.40 -3.42
N ILE A 226 0.20 -13.29 -4.72
CA ILE A 226 1.24 -13.13 -5.76
C ILE A 226 1.97 -11.79 -5.59
N LYS A 227 1.23 -10.68 -5.48
CA LYS A 227 1.81 -9.34 -5.30
C LYS A 227 2.76 -9.30 -4.11
N PHE A 228 2.29 -9.69 -2.93
CA PHE A 228 3.10 -9.57 -1.73
C PHE A 228 4.17 -10.66 -1.60
N SER A 229 4.01 -11.80 -2.26
CA SER A 229 5.09 -12.80 -2.36
C SER A 229 6.25 -12.28 -3.20
N ILE A 230 5.99 -11.64 -4.35
CA ILE A 230 7.02 -11.00 -5.18
C ILE A 230 7.75 -9.93 -4.38
N VAL A 231 7.00 -9.05 -3.71
CA VAL A 231 7.55 -8.02 -2.82
C VAL A 231 8.42 -8.65 -1.73
N SER A 232 7.96 -9.74 -1.11
CA SER A 232 8.68 -10.44 -0.05
C SER A 232 9.99 -11.06 -0.54
N VAL A 233 9.98 -11.72 -1.70
CA VAL A 233 11.20 -12.29 -2.31
C VAL A 233 12.22 -11.20 -2.58
N ILE A 234 11.82 -10.12 -3.24
CA ILE A 234 12.71 -8.98 -3.53
C ILE A 234 13.25 -8.40 -2.22
N THR A 235 12.40 -8.21 -1.22
CA THR A 235 12.78 -7.67 0.09
C THR A 235 13.85 -8.55 0.74
N VAL A 236 13.68 -9.87 0.78
CA VAL A 236 14.68 -10.79 1.37
C VAL A 236 16.04 -10.70 0.68
N LEU A 237 16.08 -10.44 -0.63
CA LEU A 237 17.32 -10.33 -1.40
C LEU A 237 18.07 -9.02 -1.12
N ILE A 238 17.37 -7.93 -0.83
CA ILE A 238 17.97 -6.59 -0.75
C ILE A 238 18.06 -6.00 0.67
N TYR A 239 17.18 -6.39 1.60
CA TYR A 239 17.03 -5.68 2.88
C TYR A 239 18.31 -5.66 3.70
N HIS A 240 19.12 -6.74 3.65
CA HIS A 240 20.36 -6.81 4.43
C HIS A 240 21.38 -5.79 3.94
N LYS A 241 21.51 -5.60 2.61
CA LYS A 241 22.43 -4.63 1.99
C LYS A 241 22.00 -3.20 2.34
N ILE A 242 20.70 -2.95 2.30
CA ILE A 242 20.14 -1.61 2.56
C ILE A 242 20.16 -1.28 4.05
N SER A 243 20.00 -2.27 4.94
CA SER A 243 20.02 -2.04 6.40
C SER A 243 21.35 -1.49 6.91
N TYR A 244 22.45 -1.77 6.21
CA TYR A 244 23.76 -1.20 6.51
C TYR A 244 23.79 0.31 6.22
N LEU A 245 23.21 0.75 5.10
CA LEU A 245 23.11 2.16 4.72
C LEU A 245 22.36 3.02 5.75
N PHE A 246 21.50 2.39 6.55
CA PHE A 246 20.73 3.05 7.60
C PHE A 246 21.40 2.97 8.98
N LYS A 247 22.47 2.17 9.14
CA LYS A 247 23.21 1.98 10.40
C LYS A 247 24.59 2.63 10.45
N VAL A 248 25.15 3.09 9.32
CA VAL A 248 26.44 3.81 9.32
C VAL A 248 26.26 5.11 10.14
N GLY A 249 26.73 5.11 11.38
CA GLY A 249 26.52 6.18 12.37
C GLY A 249 26.62 5.74 13.83
N ALA A 250 26.54 4.44 14.13
CA ALA A 250 26.96 3.91 15.44
C ALA A 250 28.42 3.49 15.32
N ASN A 251 29.33 4.46 15.53
CA ASN A 251 30.71 4.16 15.90
C ASN A 251 30.77 3.84 17.39
#